data_AF-A0A520QMB6-F1
#
_entry.id   AF-A0A520QMB6-F1
#
_cell.length_a   1.000
_cell.length_b   1.000
_cell.length_c   1.000
_cell.angle_alpha   90.00
_cell.angle_beta   90.00
_cell.angle_gamma   90.00
#
_symmetry.space_group_name_H-M   'P 1'
#
loop_
_entity.id
_entity.type
_entity.pdbx_description
1 polymer ?
#
loop_
_entity_poly.entity_id
_entity_poly.type
_entity_poly.pdbx_seq_one_letter_code
_entity_poly.pdbx_strand_id
1 'polypeptide(L)'
;MSDGRRFAKGLEVRGERDDAGRLTLFAPRPGLWRDAPREGALVRPGDAVGELEVLGVVHALRAPADAFGVVSGLPGGRRLGRRPVDARTALMTLDPEGVSGEEAAKVAAEAAADASGPVFRTPLGGRFYARPSPDADPFVTPGLALKGGETIALIEVMKTFNRVQYAGEPATVKAVRAKDGDDVEAGDVLLELE
;
A
#
# COMPACT_ATOMS: atom_id res chain seq x y z
N MET A 1 -28.63 -4.03 19.65
CA MET A 1 -28.75 -2.56 19.78
C MET A 1 -27.70 -1.97 18.86
N SER A 2 -28.07 -1.47 17.68
CA SER A 2 -27.13 -0.74 16.83
C SER A 2 -26.79 0.57 17.51
N ASP A 3 -25.51 0.88 17.69
CA ASP A 3 -24.99 2.00 18.50
C ASP A 3 -25.31 3.41 17.94
N GLY A 4 -26.30 3.55 17.05
CA GLY A 4 -26.77 4.83 16.49
C GLY A 4 -25.72 5.64 15.70
N ARG A 5 -24.47 5.17 15.62
CA ARG A 5 -23.34 5.88 15.02
C ARG A 5 -23.54 6.02 13.52
N ARG A 6 -23.36 7.24 13.03
CA ARG A 6 -23.33 7.54 11.59
C ARG A 6 -21.90 7.40 11.09
N PHE A 7 -21.69 6.52 10.13
CA PHE A 7 -20.39 6.32 9.48
C PHE A 7 -20.33 7.12 8.18
N ALA A 8 -19.22 7.82 7.97
CA ALA A 8 -18.95 8.57 6.75
C ALA A 8 -17.74 7.99 6.00
N LYS A 9 -17.47 8.53 4.80
CA LYS A 9 -16.28 8.15 4.00
C LYS A 9 -15.02 8.26 4.85
N GLY A 10 -14.13 7.27 4.71
CA GLY A 10 -12.82 7.27 5.35
C GLY A 10 -11.99 8.48 4.93
N LEU A 11 -11.14 8.94 5.85
CA LEU A 11 -10.25 10.07 5.66
C LEU A 11 -8.81 9.57 5.67
N GLU A 12 -8.05 9.93 4.65
CA GLU A 12 -6.60 9.72 4.66
C GLU A 12 -5.96 10.73 5.61
N VAL A 13 -5.03 10.25 6.45
CA VAL A 13 -4.24 11.11 7.34
C VAL A 13 -2.97 11.57 6.64
N ARG A 14 -2.45 12.73 7.03
CA ARG A 14 -1.16 13.21 6.53
C ARG A 14 -0.05 12.83 7.50
N GLY A 15 1.15 12.62 6.97
CA GLY A 15 2.34 12.38 7.75
C GLY A 15 3.48 13.35 7.43
N GLU A 16 4.39 13.53 8.38
CA GLU A 16 5.65 14.25 8.19
C GLU A 16 6.80 13.37 8.68
N ARG A 17 7.91 13.34 7.94
CA ARG A 17 9.10 12.56 8.27
C ARG A 17 10.12 13.41 9.00
N ASP A 18 10.79 12.82 9.98
CA ASP A 18 11.97 13.41 10.62
C ASP A 18 13.28 12.98 9.93
N ASP A 19 14.40 13.53 10.37
CA ASP A 19 15.74 13.25 9.83
C ASP A 19 16.16 11.77 10.00
N ALA A 20 15.51 11.03 10.91
CA ALA A 20 15.73 9.60 11.11
C ALA A 20 14.78 8.73 10.26
N GLY A 21 13.97 9.35 9.38
CA GLY A 21 13.03 8.66 8.50
C GLY A 21 11.73 8.21 9.16
N ARG A 22 11.51 8.50 10.45
CA ARG A 22 10.27 8.15 11.15
C ARG A 22 9.13 9.03 10.67
N LEU A 23 7.98 8.43 10.41
CA LEU A 23 6.79 9.12 9.92
C LEU A 23 5.81 9.40 11.06
N THR A 24 5.56 10.66 11.36
CA THR A 24 4.53 11.06 12.33
C THR A 24 3.22 11.35 11.60
N LEU A 25 2.15 10.63 11.94
CA LEU A 25 0.81 10.82 11.38
C LEU A 25 0.00 11.81 12.21
N PHE A 26 -0.80 12.63 11.54
CA PHE A 26 -1.53 13.72 12.18
C PHE A 26 -3.04 13.68 11.96
N ALA A 27 -3.79 14.14 12.96
CA ALA A 27 -5.23 14.28 12.87
C ALA A 27 -5.60 15.28 11.75
N PRO A 28 -6.46 14.89 10.80
CA PRO A 28 -6.82 15.77 9.68
C PRO A 28 -7.74 16.92 10.10
N ARG A 29 -8.42 16.82 11.25
CA ARG A 29 -9.32 17.82 11.79
C ARG A 29 -9.60 17.56 13.28
N PRO A 30 -10.17 18.52 14.03
CA PRO A 30 -10.53 18.31 15.43
C PRO A 30 -11.61 17.25 15.60
N GLY A 31 -11.51 16.45 16.67
CA GLY A 31 -12.49 15.40 16.98
C GLY A 31 -12.05 14.47 18.11
N LEU A 32 -12.81 13.39 18.29
CA LEU A 32 -12.47 12.31 19.23
C LEU A 32 -11.86 11.14 18.47
N TRP A 33 -10.56 10.95 18.63
CA TRP A 33 -9.83 9.84 18.02
C TRP A 33 -9.86 8.60 18.93
N ARG A 34 -10.01 7.41 18.36
CA ARG A 34 -10.00 6.13 19.09
C ARG A 34 -9.48 4.99 18.22
N ASP A 35 -9.41 3.80 18.80
CA ASP A 35 -9.09 2.54 18.11
C ASP A 35 -7.73 2.59 17.39
N ALA A 36 -6.76 3.27 18.01
CA ALA A 36 -5.39 3.35 17.52
C ALA A 36 -4.77 1.94 17.42
N PRO A 37 -3.96 1.67 16.36
CA PRO A 37 -3.10 0.50 16.34
C PRO A 37 -2.20 0.45 17.58
N ARG A 38 -1.88 -0.77 18.02
CA ARG A 38 -1.03 -0.96 19.21
C ARG A 38 0.40 -0.57 18.89
N GLU A 39 1.11 -0.07 19.90
CA GLU A 39 2.57 0.04 19.85
C GLU A 39 3.19 -1.33 19.51
N GLY A 40 4.14 -1.35 18.58
CA GLY A 40 4.71 -2.58 18.00
C GLY A 40 3.93 -3.14 16.80
N ALA A 41 2.74 -2.61 16.47
CA ALA A 41 2.02 -3.03 15.26
C ALA A 41 2.66 -2.42 14.00
N LEU A 42 2.75 -3.21 12.93
CA LEU A 42 3.11 -2.70 11.61
C LEU A 42 1.93 -1.93 11.00
N VAL A 43 2.21 -0.78 10.39
CA VAL A 43 1.27 -0.01 9.58
C VAL A 43 1.81 0.07 8.16
N ARG A 44 0.94 -0.24 7.18
CA ARG A 44 1.20 -0.16 5.74
C ARG A 44 0.30 0.88 5.07
N PRO A 45 0.57 1.27 3.81
CA PRO A 45 -0.29 2.19 3.08
C PRO A 45 -1.74 1.74 3.03
N GLY A 46 -2.68 2.64 3.33
CA GLY A 46 -4.12 2.36 3.31
C GLY A 46 -4.69 1.65 4.56
N ASP A 47 -3.83 1.16 5.46
CA ASP A 47 -4.25 0.52 6.71
C ASP A 47 -5.05 1.46 7.60
N ALA A 48 -5.91 0.88 8.44
CA ALA A 48 -6.68 1.64 9.40
C ALA A 48 -5.78 2.15 10.55
N VAL A 49 -5.78 3.47 10.75
CA VAL A 49 -5.00 4.15 11.81
C VAL A 49 -5.92 4.74 12.89
N GLY A 50 -7.05 4.10 13.11
CA GLY A 50 -8.08 4.44 14.08
C GLY A 50 -9.31 5.13 13.48
N GLU A 51 -10.18 5.62 14.35
CA GLU A 51 -11.41 6.33 13.98
C GLU A 51 -11.41 7.74 14.55
N LEU A 52 -11.89 8.71 13.77
CA LEU A 52 -12.12 10.07 14.23
C LEU A 52 -13.61 10.38 14.23
N GLU A 53 -14.16 10.68 15.40
CA GLU A 53 -15.53 11.13 15.54
C GLU A 53 -15.61 12.66 15.56
N VAL A 54 -16.39 13.22 14.64
CA VAL A 54 -16.57 14.66 14.46
C VAL A 54 -18.07 14.93 14.47
N LEU A 55 -18.54 15.67 15.49
CA LEU A 55 -19.95 16.04 15.64
C LEU A 55 -20.91 14.83 15.56
N GLY A 56 -20.52 13.69 16.15
CA GLY A 56 -21.30 12.45 16.16
C GLY A 56 -21.22 11.61 14.88
N VAL A 57 -20.39 12.01 13.90
CA VAL A 57 -20.11 11.24 12.69
C VAL A 57 -18.72 10.62 12.78
N VAL A 58 -18.64 9.31 12.53
CA VAL A 58 -17.41 8.53 12.62
C VAL A 58 -16.75 8.42 11.25
N HIS A 59 -15.48 8.78 11.18
CA HIS A 59 -14.63 8.63 10.00
C HIS A 59 -13.52 7.60 10.31
N ALA A 60 -13.44 6.53 9.52
CA ALA A 60 -12.27 5.67 9.55
C ALA A 60 -11.06 6.44 9.03
N LEU A 61 -9.96 6.48 9.80
CA LEU A 61 -8.71 7.09 9.37
C LEU A 61 -7.86 6.04 8.66
N ARG A 62 -7.29 6.42 7.51
CA ARG A 62 -6.41 5.56 6.71
C ARG A 62 -5.01 6.12 6.62
N ALA A 63 -4.02 5.24 6.69
CA ALA A 63 -2.63 5.58 6.49
C ALA A 63 -2.40 6.08 5.05
N PRO A 64 -1.59 7.13 4.84
CA PRO A 64 -1.28 7.64 3.50
C PRO A 64 -0.46 6.64 2.68
N ALA A 65 -0.35 6.90 1.36
CA ALA A 65 0.34 6.03 0.41
C ALA A 65 1.81 5.74 0.77
N ASP A 66 2.47 6.64 1.50
CA ASP A 66 3.87 6.51 1.91
C ASP A 66 4.02 5.97 3.35
N ALA A 67 2.93 5.68 4.06
CA ALA A 67 3.01 5.24 5.44
C ALA A 67 3.50 3.80 5.56
N PHE A 68 4.70 3.66 6.13
CA PHE A 68 5.26 2.36 6.48
C PHE A 68 6.11 2.45 7.74
N GLY A 69 5.93 1.47 8.64
CA GLY A 69 6.75 1.33 9.83
C GLY A 69 5.98 0.73 10.99
N VAL A 70 6.71 0.37 12.05
CA VAL A 70 6.14 -0.10 13.30
C VAL A 70 5.73 1.08 14.18
N VAL A 71 4.55 1.03 14.79
CA VAL A 71 4.10 2.06 15.73
C VAL A 71 5.06 2.12 16.92
N SER A 72 5.84 3.19 17.04
CA SER A 72 6.85 3.40 18.08
C SER A 72 6.48 4.51 19.07
N GLY A 73 5.41 5.25 18.79
CA GLY A 73 4.94 6.31 19.68
C GLY A 73 3.44 6.56 19.54
N LEU A 74 2.73 6.53 20.67
CA LEU A 74 1.38 7.07 20.80
C LEU A 74 1.43 8.25 21.78
N PRO A 75 1.16 9.49 21.34
CA PRO A 75 1.12 10.63 22.24
C PRO A 75 0.05 10.41 23.33
N GLY A 76 0.45 10.57 24.60
CA GLY A 76 -0.40 10.30 25.77
C GLY A 76 -0.28 8.89 26.36
N GLY A 77 0.61 8.04 25.83
CA GLY A 77 0.91 6.70 26.38
C GLY A 77 -0.14 5.63 26.04
N ARG A 78 -0.10 4.51 26.78
CA ARG A 78 -0.85 3.26 26.52
C ARG A 78 -2.38 3.32 26.72
N ARG A 79 -3.02 4.49 26.66
CA ARG A 79 -4.47 4.62 26.90
C ARG A 79 -5.29 4.27 25.66
N LEU A 80 -5.91 3.09 25.68
CA LEU A 80 -6.92 2.60 24.73
C LEU A 80 -8.27 3.31 24.94
N GLY A 81 -8.36 4.63 24.66
CA GLY A 81 -9.57 5.40 24.87
C GLY A 81 -9.79 6.51 23.85
N ARG A 82 -11.01 7.06 23.83
CA ARG A 82 -11.35 8.26 23.04
C ARG A 82 -10.50 9.44 23.51
N ARG A 83 -9.70 10.00 22.61
CA ARG A 83 -8.82 11.12 22.88
C ARG A 83 -9.25 12.34 22.05
N PRO A 84 -9.45 13.50 22.68
CA PRO A 84 -9.62 14.74 21.94
C PRO A 84 -8.33 15.07 21.21
N VAL A 85 -8.44 15.37 19.92
CA VAL A 85 -7.35 15.80 19.05
C VAL A 85 -7.80 17.05 18.31
N ASP A 86 -6.88 17.99 18.11
CA ASP A 86 -7.04 19.14 17.21
C ASP A 86 -6.46 18.82 15.84
N ALA A 87 -6.72 19.69 14.85
CA ALA A 87 -6.04 19.58 13.56
C ALA A 87 -4.52 19.60 13.75
N ARG A 88 -3.81 18.70 13.07
CA ARG A 88 -2.36 18.49 13.18
C ARG A 88 -1.86 18.00 14.55
N THR A 89 -2.76 17.54 15.43
CA THR A 89 -2.31 16.78 16.60
C THR A 89 -1.70 15.46 16.14
N ALA A 90 -0.49 15.14 16.60
CA ALA A 90 0.13 13.85 16.31
C ALA A 90 -0.75 12.72 16.85
N LEU A 91 -1.01 11.72 16.01
CA LEU A 91 -1.76 10.51 16.32
C LEU A 91 -0.83 9.38 16.69
N MET A 92 0.22 9.17 15.89
CA MET A 92 1.23 8.14 16.12
C MET A 92 2.51 8.44 15.34
N THR A 93 3.60 7.82 15.74
CA THR A 93 4.86 7.79 14.98
C THR A 93 5.13 6.36 14.53
N LEU A 94 5.47 6.22 13.25
CA LEU A 94 5.89 4.98 12.61
C LEU A 94 7.40 4.98 12.48
N ASP A 95 8.03 3.93 12.99
CA ASP A 95 9.47 3.70 12.89
C ASP A 95 9.76 2.65 11.82
N PRO A 96 10.44 3.02 10.72
CA PRO A 96 10.82 2.06 9.68
C PRO A 96 11.85 1.04 10.17
N GLU A 97 12.67 1.36 11.19
CA GLU A 97 13.71 0.45 11.70
C GLU A 97 13.12 -0.64 12.63
N GLY A 98 11.91 -0.42 13.15
CA GLY A 98 11.21 -1.40 13.99
C GLY A 98 10.64 -2.60 13.22
N VAL A 99 10.67 -2.54 11.88
CA VAL A 99 10.11 -3.58 11.01
C VAL A 99 11.07 -4.76 10.92
N SER A 100 10.55 -5.99 10.99
CA SER A 100 11.34 -7.20 10.73
C SER A 100 12.01 -7.13 9.34
N GLY A 101 13.24 -7.62 9.22
CA GLY A 101 14.05 -7.50 8.00
C GLY A 101 13.37 -8.01 6.72
N GLU A 102 12.45 -8.98 6.84
CA GLU A 102 11.68 -9.52 5.73
C GLU A 102 10.61 -8.53 5.20
N GLU A 103 9.91 -7.82 6.08
CA GLU A 103 8.91 -6.82 5.71
C GLU A 103 9.54 -5.50 5.27
N ALA A 104 10.68 -5.13 5.85
CA ALA A 104 11.46 -3.97 5.41
C ALA A 104 11.99 -4.16 3.98
N ALA A 105 12.39 -5.37 3.60
CA ALA A 105 12.84 -5.69 2.25
C ALA A 105 11.72 -5.56 1.21
N LYS A 106 10.48 -5.97 1.55
CA LYS A 106 9.32 -5.87 0.65
C LYS A 106 8.95 -4.41 0.36
N VAL A 107 8.94 -3.55 1.38
CA VAL A 107 8.61 -2.12 1.17
C VAL A 107 9.74 -1.31 0.58
N ALA A 108 11.01 -1.65 0.84
CA ALA A 108 12.12 -1.06 0.10
C ALA A 108 12.01 -1.39 -1.41
N ALA A 109 11.56 -2.59 -1.77
CA ALA A 109 11.29 -2.96 -3.16
C ALA A 109 10.12 -2.16 -3.78
N GLU A 110 9.04 -1.92 -3.02
CA GLU A 110 7.91 -1.10 -3.49
C GLU A 110 8.23 0.41 -3.57
N ALA A 111 8.95 0.97 -2.60
CA ALA A 111 9.35 2.38 -2.61
C ALA A 111 10.40 2.68 -3.70
N ALA A 112 11.29 1.73 -4.01
CA ALA A 112 12.20 1.84 -5.15
C ALA A 112 11.45 1.83 -6.49
N ALA A 113 10.27 1.21 -6.56
CA ALA A 113 9.42 1.24 -7.74
C ALA A 113 8.69 2.59 -7.91
N ASP A 114 8.27 3.26 -6.83
CA ASP A 114 7.62 4.59 -6.90
C ASP A 114 8.59 5.73 -7.25
N ALA A 115 9.89 5.58 -6.99
CA ALA A 115 10.92 6.53 -7.45
C ALA A 115 11.30 6.36 -8.94
N SER A 116 10.77 5.35 -9.63
CA SER A 116 11.19 4.90 -10.97
C SER A 116 10.05 4.95 -12.00
N GLY A 117 9.50 6.13 -12.27
CA GLY A 117 8.59 6.35 -13.41
C GLY A 117 7.25 5.59 -13.33
N PRO A 118 6.45 5.61 -14.41
CA PRO A 118 5.18 4.89 -14.45
C PRO A 118 5.39 3.38 -14.34
N VAL A 119 4.57 2.70 -13.54
CA VAL A 119 4.63 1.25 -13.33
C VAL A 119 3.28 0.58 -13.58
N PHE A 120 3.31 -0.68 -14.00
CA PHE A 120 2.12 -1.53 -14.06
C PHE A 120 2.14 -2.56 -12.93
N ARG A 121 1.08 -2.58 -12.13
CA ARG A 121 0.90 -3.48 -10.98
C ARG A 121 -0.07 -4.61 -11.30
N THR A 122 0.18 -5.82 -10.79
CA THR A 122 -0.70 -6.96 -11.01
C THR A 122 -2.03 -6.80 -10.25
N PRO A 123 -3.19 -7.09 -10.89
CA PRO A 123 -4.48 -7.11 -10.19
C PRO A 123 -4.74 -8.43 -9.45
N LEU A 124 -3.94 -9.48 -9.69
CA LEU A 124 -4.14 -10.82 -9.15
C LEU A 124 -2.88 -11.29 -8.40
N GLY A 125 -3.08 -12.08 -7.35
CA GLY A 125 -2.02 -12.83 -6.69
C GLY A 125 -1.97 -14.27 -7.19
N GLY A 126 -0.78 -14.83 -7.37
CA GLY A 126 -0.54 -16.17 -7.88
C GLY A 126 0.88 -16.34 -8.42
N ARG A 127 1.10 -17.36 -9.25
CA ARG A 127 2.43 -17.63 -9.83
C ARG A 127 2.55 -16.98 -11.20
N PHE A 128 3.56 -16.13 -11.39
CA PHE A 128 3.78 -15.35 -12.60
C PHE A 128 4.45 -16.17 -13.71
N TYR A 129 3.99 -15.97 -14.94
CA TYR A 129 4.62 -16.49 -16.15
C TYR A 129 4.65 -15.40 -17.23
N ALA A 130 5.84 -15.14 -17.76
CA ALA A 130 6.08 -14.13 -18.78
C ALA A 130 5.65 -14.61 -20.19
N ARG A 131 5.32 -15.89 -20.36
CA ARG A 131 5.07 -16.53 -21.67
C ARG A 131 3.88 -17.48 -21.61
N PRO A 132 3.22 -17.76 -22.74
CA PRO A 132 2.08 -18.68 -22.79
C PRO A 132 2.47 -20.16 -22.63
N SER A 133 3.72 -20.51 -22.92
CA SER A 133 4.29 -21.86 -22.74
C SER A 133 5.83 -21.78 -22.63
N PRO A 134 6.51 -22.84 -22.14
CA PRO A 134 7.97 -22.82 -21.95
C PRO A 134 8.78 -22.55 -23.22
N ASP A 135 8.26 -22.98 -24.38
CA ASP A 135 8.93 -22.87 -25.68
C ASP A 135 8.49 -21.62 -26.48
N ALA A 136 7.57 -20.82 -25.93
CA ALA A 136 7.07 -19.62 -26.59
C ALA A 136 7.86 -18.37 -26.19
N ASP A 137 7.78 -17.34 -27.03
CA ASP A 137 8.31 -16.02 -26.71
C ASP A 137 7.54 -15.38 -25.55
N PRO A 138 8.22 -14.56 -24.72
CA PRO A 138 7.54 -13.74 -23.73
C PRO A 138 6.50 -12.82 -24.35
N PHE A 139 5.40 -12.60 -23.64
CA PHE A 139 4.38 -11.64 -24.04
C PHE A 139 4.96 -10.23 -24.18
N VAL A 140 5.93 -9.89 -23.33
CA VAL A 140 6.56 -8.56 -23.28
C VAL A 140 8.07 -8.66 -23.13
N THR A 141 8.76 -7.72 -23.76
CA THR A 141 10.21 -7.52 -23.66
C THR A 141 10.52 -6.03 -23.47
N PRO A 142 11.65 -5.67 -22.83
CA PRO A 142 12.09 -4.27 -22.78
C PRO A 142 12.17 -3.65 -24.18
N GLY A 143 11.66 -2.43 -24.33
CA GLY A 143 11.53 -1.70 -25.59
C GLY A 143 10.22 -1.97 -26.34
N LEU A 144 9.38 -2.90 -25.88
CA LEU A 144 8.08 -3.16 -26.51
C LEU A 144 7.08 -2.04 -26.18
N ALA A 145 6.42 -1.50 -27.20
CA ALA A 145 5.31 -0.57 -27.02
C ALA A 145 4.02 -1.33 -26.66
N LEU A 146 3.36 -0.93 -25.59
CA LEU A 146 2.11 -1.51 -25.09
C LEU A 146 0.91 -0.63 -25.40
N LYS A 147 -0.24 -1.29 -25.58
CA LYS A 147 -1.56 -0.65 -25.67
C LYS A 147 -2.57 -1.35 -24.75
N GLY A 148 -3.58 -0.61 -24.32
CA GLY A 148 -4.66 -1.15 -23.49
C GLY A 148 -5.29 -2.40 -24.12
N GLY A 149 -5.43 -3.45 -23.32
CA GLY A 149 -5.99 -4.76 -23.69
C GLY A 149 -4.96 -5.82 -24.09
N GLU A 150 -3.69 -5.46 -24.29
CA GLU A 150 -2.64 -6.43 -24.64
C GLU A 150 -2.34 -7.37 -23.48
N THR A 151 -2.16 -8.67 -23.77
CA THR A 151 -1.79 -9.63 -22.73
C THR A 151 -0.31 -9.49 -22.43
N ILE A 152 0.03 -9.28 -21.16
CA ILE A 152 1.41 -9.02 -20.73
C ILE A 152 2.02 -10.15 -19.90
N ALA A 153 1.18 -10.99 -19.30
CA ALA A 153 1.61 -12.12 -18.47
C ALA A 153 0.46 -13.12 -18.26
N LEU A 154 0.81 -14.30 -17.73
CA LEU A 154 -0.13 -15.21 -17.10
C LEU A 154 0.11 -15.25 -15.59
N ILE A 155 -0.97 -15.38 -14.82
CA ILE A 155 -0.92 -15.65 -13.38
C ILE A 155 -1.68 -16.93 -13.10
N GLU A 156 -0.97 -17.93 -12.58
CA GLU A 156 -1.55 -19.18 -12.12
C GLU A 156 -2.15 -19.01 -10.73
N VAL A 157 -3.47 -19.23 -10.62
CA VAL A 157 -4.21 -19.24 -9.36
C VAL A 157 -4.94 -20.56 -9.25
N MET A 158 -4.61 -21.37 -8.25
CA MET A 158 -5.23 -22.68 -8.04
C MET A 158 -5.28 -23.54 -9.31
N LYS A 159 -4.15 -23.69 -10.02
CA LYS A 159 -4.00 -24.44 -11.29
C LYS A 159 -4.73 -23.84 -12.51
N THR A 160 -5.24 -22.61 -12.39
CA THR A 160 -5.89 -21.88 -13.47
C THR A 160 -5.00 -20.74 -13.93
N PHE A 161 -4.65 -20.69 -15.21
CA PHE A 161 -3.84 -19.62 -15.79
C PHE A 161 -4.73 -18.46 -16.26
N ASN A 162 -4.62 -17.32 -15.57
CA ASN A 162 -5.35 -16.11 -15.88
C ASN A 162 -4.48 -15.15 -16.70
N ARG A 163 -5.02 -14.62 -17.80
CA ARG A 163 -4.34 -13.61 -18.60
C ARG A 163 -4.38 -12.27 -17.88
N VAL A 164 -3.21 -11.68 -17.67
CA VAL A 164 -3.09 -10.30 -17.22
C VAL A 164 -3.04 -9.41 -18.44
N GLN A 165 -4.02 -8.51 -18.54
CA GLN A 165 -4.10 -7.53 -19.62
C GLN A 165 -3.58 -6.18 -19.15
N TYR A 166 -2.84 -5.50 -20.01
CA TYR A 166 -2.43 -4.14 -19.79
C TYR A 166 -3.65 -3.22 -19.80
N ALA A 167 -3.85 -2.45 -18.74
CA ALA A 167 -4.99 -1.55 -18.57
C ALA A 167 -4.58 -0.07 -18.52
N GLY A 168 -3.32 0.25 -18.84
CA GLY A 168 -2.79 1.60 -18.86
C GLY A 168 -2.91 2.30 -20.21
N GLU A 169 -2.52 3.57 -20.23
CA GLU A 169 -2.32 4.37 -21.45
C GLU A 169 -1.13 3.83 -22.26
N PRO A 170 -1.04 4.12 -23.58
CA PRO A 170 0.09 3.68 -24.38
C PRO A 170 1.44 4.05 -23.76
N ALA A 171 2.30 3.05 -23.55
CA ALA A 171 3.59 3.20 -22.88
C ALA A 171 4.62 2.21 -23.45
N THR A 172 5.91 2.43 -23.18
CA THR A 172 6.97 1.50 -23.60
C THR A 172 7.49 0.73 -22.40
N VAL A 173 7.68 -0.59 -22.52
CA VAL A 173 8.24 -1.42 -21.45
C VAL A 173 9.71 -1.03 -21.23
N LYS A 174 10.02 -0.51 -20.06
CA LYS A 174 11.39 -0.24 -19.63
C LYS A 174 12.05 -1.50 -19.07
N ALA A 175 11.34 -2.20 -18.19
CA ALA A 175 11.84 -3.41 -17.53
C ALA A 175 10.69 -4.32 -17.08
N VAL A 176 10.93 -5.63 -17.06
CA VAL A 176 10.07 -6.63 -16.44
C VAL A 176 10.66 -6.96 -15.07
N ARG A 177 9.85 -6.83 -14.01
CA ARG A 177 10.30 -6.96 -12.61
C ARG A 177 10.11 -8.35 -12.01
N ALA A 178 9.23 -9.17 -12.57
CA ALA A 178 9.02 -10.57 -12.19
C ALA A 178 9.68 -11.54 -13.18
N LYS A 179 10.10 -12.71 -12.70
CA LYS A 179 10.66 -13.81 -13.51
C LYS A 179 9.69 -14.98 -13.58
N ASP A 180 9.79 -15.79 -14.64
CA ASP A 180 8.99 -17.00 -14.81
C ASP A 180 9.06 -17.90 -13.56
N GLY A 181 7.89 -18.15 -12.96
CA GLY A 181 7.75 -18.98 -11.77
C GLY A 181 7.82 -18.22 -10.44
N ASP A 182 8.00 -16.90 -10.43
CA ASP A 182 7.94 -16.11 -9.21
C ASP A 182 6.50 -16.07 -8.65
N ASP A 183 6.37 -16.06 -7.33
CA ASP A 183 5.09 -15.82 -6.67
C ASP A 183 4.88 -14.30 -6.52
N VAL A 184 3.71 -13.81 -6.96
CA VAL A 184 3.33 -12.39 -6.93
C VAL A 184 2.02 -12.21 -6.17
N GLU A 185 1.87 -11.09 -5.48
CA GLU A 185 0.65 -10.66 -4.80
C GLU A 185 -0.07 -9.56 -5.57
N ALA A 186 -1.38 -9.44 -5.38
CA ALA A 186 -2.15 -8.33 -5.95
C ALA A 186 -1.57 -6.98 -5.46
N GLY A 187 -1.19 -6.11 -6.39
CA GLY A 187 -0.52 -4.84 -6.11
C GLY A 187 0.98 -4.83 -6.42
N ASP A 188 1.61 -5.99 -6.59
CA ASP A 188 3.04 -6.09 -6.92
C ASP A 188 3.33 -5.49 -8.30
N VAL A 189 4.50 -4.86 -8.44
CA VAL A 189 4.94 -4.26 -9.69
C VAL A 189 5.45 -5.32 -10.65
N LEU A 190 4.81 -5.44 -11.82
CA LEU A 190 5.25 -6.36 -12.87
C LEU A 190 6.12 -5.69 -13.92
N LEU A 191 5.76 -4.47 -14.33
CA LEU A 191 6.45 -3.74 -15.39
C LEU A 191 6.81 -2.33 -14.94
N GLU A 192 7.99 -1.89 -15.33
CA GLU A 192 8.33 -0.47 -15.40
C GLU A 192 8.12 0.03 -16.82
N LEU A 193 7.63 1.26 -16.92
CA LEU A 193 7.25 1.88 -18.16
C LEU A 193 8.01 3.20 -18.37
N GLU A 194 8.14 3.62 -19.63
CA GLU A 194 8.58 4.95 -20.05
C GLU A 194 7.40 5.83 -20.49
#